data_AF-A0A0F2R2U2-F1
#
_entry.id   AF-A0A0F2R2U2-F1
#
_cell.length_a   1.000
_cell.length_b   1.000
_cell.length_c   1.000
_cell.angle_alpha   90.00
_cell.angle_beta   90.00
_cell.angle_gamma   90.00
#
_symmetry.space_group_name_H-M   'P 1'
#
loop_
_entity.id
_entity.type
_entity.pdbx_description
1 polymer ?
#
loop_
_entity_poly.entity_id
_entity_poly.type
_entity_poly.pdbx_seq_one_letter_code
_entity_poly.pdbx_strand_id
1 'polypeptide(L)'
;MPIYDKSTSQLMAEYLKENLKAGEATDKDTIIRWFRENYPKIKSNTIWCHIVKFTTNHRTRVHYSATPKNDYLFQLPDKSLRLYNPETDPKPIYTLDDPPPEVKVSPEENGTSEFAYESHLRDYLKDHLHIIEPGLKLYRDEEDDTITGVEFECGGRRLDILAVDRERNYVVIELKVSRGYDRTIGQLLRYRAWVRKELANGSRVRGIIIAKSISPDLKMAADEIDGIDLYEYDLSIELRKA
;
A
#
# COMPACT_ATOMS: atom_id res chain seq x y z
N MET A 1 22.28 -3.38 -1.49
CA MET A 1 23.10 -2.69 -2.52
C MET A 1 22.17 -2.44 -3.68
N PRO A 2 22.10 -1.20 -4.20
CA PRO A 2 21.19 -0.90 -5.31
C PRO A 2 21.54 -1.77 -6.53
N ILE A 3 20.52 -2.19 -7.29
CA ILE A 3 20.70 -3.02 -8.50
C ILE A 3 21.54 -2.30 -9.57
N TYR A 4 21.60 -0.96 -9.50
CA TYR A 4 22.36 -0.06 -10.37
C TYR A 4 23.22 0.91 -9.55
N ASP A 5 24.07 1.71 -10.22
CA ASP A 5 24.97 2.70 -9.58
C ASP A 5 24.22 3.77 -8.77
N LYS A 6 22.97 4.05 -9.14
CA LYS A 6 22.07 4.99 -8.48
C LYS A 6 20.87 4.24 -7.90
N SER A 7 20.33 4.74 -6.79
CA SER A 7 19.09 4.20 -6.23
C SER A 7 17.89 4.53 -7.12
N THR A 8 16.83 3.72 -7.05
CA THR A 8 15.58 3.98 -7.78
C THR A 8 15.02 5.38 -7.51
N SER A 9 15.16 5.88 -6.28
CA SER A 9 14.77 7.24 -5.89
C SER A 9 15.60 8.32 -6.59
N GLN A 10 16.92 8.13 -6.73
CA GLN A 10 17.79 9.05 -7.48
C GLN A 10 17.44 9.05 -8.97
N LEU A 11 17.25 7.86 -9.55
CA LEU A 11 16.86 7.70 -10.95
C LEU A 11 15.50 8.35 -11.24
N MET A 12 14.54 8.24 -10.31
CA MET A 12 13.22 8.87 -10.43
C MET A 12 13.35 10.40 -10.43
N ALA A 13 14.14 10.96 -9.51
CA ALA A 13 14.36 12.40 -9.44
C ALA A 13 15.05 12.94 -10.71
N GLU A 14 16.01 12.22 -11.28
CA GLU A 14 16.69 12.58 -12.52
C GLU A 14 15.74 12.54 -13.71
N TYR A 15 15.02 11.43 -13.88
CA TYR A 15 14.00 11.29 -14.93
C TYR A 15 13.02 12.46 -14.92
N LEU A 16 12.45 12.79 -13.76
CA LEU A 16 11.45 13.85 -13.63
C LEU A 16 12.00 15.24 -13.97
N LYS A 17 13.27 15.52 -13.65
CA LYS A 17 13.92 16.79 -14.01
C LYS A 17 14.24 16.92 -15.49
N GLU A 18 14.61 15.81 -16.12
CA GLU A 18 15.04 15.79 -17.52
C GLU A 18 13.87 15.69 -18.49
N ASN A 19 12.79 15.02 -18.11
CA ASN A 19 11.71 14.62 -19.02
C ASN A 19 10.36 15.30 -18.76
N LEU A 20 10.23 16.09 -17.68
CA LEU A 20 8.98 16.77 -17.37
C LEU A 20 9.20 18.28 -17.21
N LYS A 21 8.37 19.08 -17.88
CA LYS A 21 8.39 20.54 -17.77
C LYS A 21 7.25 21.05 -16.88
N ALA A 22 7.39 22.27 -16.38
CA ALA A 22 6.35 22.91 -15.59
C ALA A 22 5.03 23.00 -16.39
N GLY A 23 3.94 22.50 -15.81
CA GLY A 23 2.62 22.48 -16.43
C GLY A 23 2.37 21.33 -17.42
N GLU A 24 3.39 20.56 -17.80
CA GLU A 24 3.24 19.37 -18.65
C GLU A 24 2.72 18.18 -17.84
N ALA A 25 1.70 17.50 -18.37
CA ALA A 25 1.15 16.31 -17.77
C ALA A 25 1.73 15.04 -18.41
N THR A 26 1.97 14.03 -17.59
CA THR A 26 2.35 12.66 -17.97
C THR A 26 1.45 11.66 -17.26
N ASP A 27 1.54 10.39 -17.61
CA ASP A 27 0.85 9.31 -16.91
C ASP A 27 1.85 8.34 -16.27
N LYS A 28 1.36 7.54 -15.32
CA LYS A 28 2.17 6.57 -14.58
C LYS A 28 2.81 5.54 -15.53
N ASP A 29 2.08 5.14 -16.56
CA ASP A 29 2.52 4.11 -17.51
C ASP A 29 3.70 4.59 -18.36
N THR A 30 3.76 5.87 -18.68
CA THR A 30 4.88 6.50 -19.39
C THR A 30 6.15 6.45 -18.57
N ILE A 31 6.07 6.81 -17.28
CA ILE A 31 7.22 6.72 -16.35
C ILE A 31 7.67 5.26 -16.21
N ILE A 32 6.73 4.33 -16.00
CA ILE A 32 7.04 2.90 -15.85
C ILE A 32 7.69 2.35 -17.12
N ARG A 33 7.20 2.74 -18.31
CA ARG A 33 7.76 2.29 -19.59
C ARG A 33 9.19 2.76 -19.75
N TRP A 34 9.48 4.03 -19.48
CA TRP A 34 10.84 4.54 -19.54
C TRP A 34 11.79 3.78 -18.61
N PHE A 35 11.36 3.52 -17.37
CA PHE A 35 12.16 2.72 -16.45
C PHE A 35 12.37 1.28 -16.91
N ARG A 36 11.37 0.64 -17.51
CA ARG A 36 11.52 -0.72 -18.07
C ARG A 36 12.53 -0.76 -19.23
N GLU A 37 12.58 0.28 -20.04
CA GLU A 37 13.50 0.38 -21.18
C GLU A 37 14.93 0.67 -20.73
N ASN A 38 15.12 1.54 -19.72
CA ASN A 38 16.45 2.01 -19.29
C ASN A 38 17.03 1.23 -18.10
N TYR A 39 16.16 0.71 -17.22
CA TYR A 39 16.52 0.03 -15.97
C TYR A 39 15.70 -1.27 -15.79
N PRO A 40 15.78 -2.24 -16.72
CA PRO A 40 14.89 -3.41 -16.77
C PRO A 40 14.94 -4.33 -15.54
N LYS A 41 15.98 -4.22 -14.70
CA LYS A 41 16.08 -5.01 -13.46
C LYS A 41 15.27 -4.41 -12.31
N ILE A 42 14.84 -3.15 -12.39
CA ILE A 42 13.96 -2.54 -11.39
C ILE A 42 12.54 -3.05 -11.64
N LYS A 43 11.93 -3.63 -10.61
CA LYS A 43 10.57 -4.16 -10.69
C LYS A 43 9.57 -3.02 -10.91
N SER A 44 8.52 -3.28 -11.69
CA SER A 44 7.47 -2.30 -11.99
C SER A 44 6.77 -1.78 -10.73
N ASN A 45 6.56 -2.66 -9.75
CA ASN A 45 6.03 -2.25 -8.46
C ASN A 45 6.94 -1.25 -7.74
N THR A 46 8.25 -1.50 -7.70
CA THR A 46 9.21 -0.59 -7.05
C THR A 46 9.14 0.80 -7.66
N ILE A 47 9.05 0.90 -9.00
CA ILE A 47 8.86 2.17 -9.72
C ILE A 47 7.55 2.83 -9.31
N TRP A 48 6.46 2.06 -9.25
CA TRP A 48 5.15 2.55 -8.87
C TRP A 48 5.13 3.10 -7.44
N CYS A 49 5.71 2.38 -6.47
CA CYS A 49 5.82 2.84 -5.08
C CYS A 49 6.63 4.15 -5.00
N HIS A 50 7.66 4.31 -5.83
CA HIS A 50 8.38 5.57 -5.96
C HIS A 50 7.53 6.68 -6.57
N ILE A 51 6.69 6.40 -7.57
CA ILE A 51 5.74 7.40 -8.11
C ILE A 51 4.82 7.91 -6.98
N VAL A 52 4.29 7.03 -6.14
CA VAL A 52 3.48 7.43 -4.98
C VAL A 52 4.27 8.25 -3.98
N LYS A 53 5.45 7.77 -3.60
CA LYS A 53 6.36 8.50 -2.69
C LYS A 53 6.63 9.92 -3.20
N PHE A 54 6.74 10.09 -4.51
CA PHE A 54 7.05 11.37 -5.16
C PHE A 54 5.85 12.27 -5.43
N THR A 55 4.62 11.75 -5.28
CA THR A 55 3.38 12.49 -5.55
C THR A 55 2.85 13.16 -4.30
N THR A 56 2.95 14.48 -4.22
CA THR A 56 2.74 15.29 -2.99
C THR A 56 1.34 15.18 -2.39
N ASN A 57 0.32 15.02 -3.23
CA ASN A 57 -1.08 14.89 -2.82
C ASN A 57 -1.57 13.43 -2.72
N HIS A 58 -0.68 12.44 -2.87
CA HIS A 58 -1.05 11.04 -2.72
C HIS A 58 -1.13 10.65 -1.25
N ARG A 59 -2.34 10.37 -0.73
CA ARG A 59 -2.56 10.12 0.71
C ARG A 59 -1.67 9.03 1.29
N THR A 60 -1.45 7.93 0.57
CA THR A 60 -0.65 6.81 1.09
C THR A 60 0.85 7.07 1.13
N ARG A 61 1.35 8.17 0.55
CA ARG A 61 2.79 8.46 0.51
C ARG A 61 3.42 8.51 1.91
N VAL A 62 2.61 8.77 2.94
CA VAL A 62 2.98 8.71 4.36
C VAL A 62 3.54 7.35 4.77
N HIS A 63 3.11 6.25 4.13
CA HIS A 63 3.59 4.89 4.39
C HIS A 63 4.86 4.53 3.60
N TYR A 64 5.32 5.42 2.71
CA TYR A 64 6.53 5.26 1.89
C TYR A 64 7.67 6.19 2.34
N SER A 65 7.58 6.69 3.58
CA SER A 65 8.56 7.61 4.20
C SER A 65 8.95 8.77 3.29
N ALA A 66 7.95 9.42 2.69
CA ALA A 66 8.18 10.58 1.85
C ALA A 66 8.78 11.75 2.65
N THR A 67 9.73 12.46 2.05
CA THR A 67 10.39 13.64 2.63
C THR A 67 10.34 14.79 1.64
N PRO A 68 10.73 16.03 2.01
CA PRO A 68 10.81 17.14 1.07
C PRO A 68 11.67 16.87 -0.17
N LYS A 69 12.63 15.93 -0.08
CA LYS A 69 13.46 15.51 -1.21
C LYS A 69 12.67 14.75 -2.28
N ASN A 70 11.43 14.36 -2.01
CA ASN A 70 10.58 13.58 -2.89
C ASN A 70 9.45 14.43 -3.51
N ASP A 71 9.31 15.71 -3.18
CA ASP A 71 8.16 16.52 -3.62
C ASP A 71 8.30 17.00 -5.07
N TYR A 72 8.09 16.08 -6.01
CA TYR A 72 8.22 16.35 -7.44
C TYR A 72 6.90 16.36 -8.17
N LEU A 73 5.97 15.46 -7.83
CA LEU A 73 4.78 15.20 -8.63
C LEU A 73 3.52 15.68 -7.92
N PHE A 74 2.53 16.11 -8.69
CA PHE A 74 1.18 16.39 -8.24
C PHE A 74 0.19 15.63 -9.13
N GLN A 75 -0.76 14.91 -8.52
CA GLN A 75 -1.77 14.15 -9.25
C GLN A 75 -3.01 15.00 -9.53
N LEU A 76 -3.38 15.08 -10.81
CA LEU A 76 -4.56 15.79 -11.30
C LEU A 76 -5.84 14.94 -11.12
N PRO A 77 -7.05 15.54 -11.25
CA PRO A 77 -8.32 14.82 -11.06
C PRO A 77 -8.52 13.64 -12.01
N ASP A 78 -7.94 13.70 -13.21
CA ASP A 78 -7.95 12.63 -14.21
C ASP A 78 -6.87 11.55 -13.96
N LYS A 79 -6.14 11.65 -12.84
CA LYS A 79 -5.02 10.79 -12.41
C LYS A 79 -3.73 10.95 -13.21
N SER A 80 -3.67 11.89 -14.14
CA SER A 80 -2.39 12.30 -14.73
C SER A 80 -1.53 13.00 -13.69
N LEU A 81 -0.23 13.08 -13.96
CA LEU A 81 0.79 13.59 -13.08
C LEU A 81 1.48 14.78 -13.75
N ARG A 82 1.74 15.84 -13.01
CA ARG A 82 2.60 16.95 -13.44
C ARG A 82 3.61 17.29 -12.36
N LEU A 83 4.58 18.14 -12.68
CA LEU A 83 5.44 18.70 -11.63
C LEU A 83 4.61 19.48 -10.59
N TYR A 84 4.94 19.26 -9.32
CA TYR A 84 4.39 19.98 -8.17
C TYR A 84 4.76 21.47 -8.24
N ASN A 85 3.79 22.34 -8.01
CA ASN A 85 3.97 23.78 -7.98
C ASN A 85 3.66 24.33 -6.57
N PRO A 86 4.67 24.69 -5.77
CA PRO A 86 4.47 25.16 -4.39
C PRO A 86 3.69 26.48 -4.27
N GLU A 87 3.54 27.25 -5.36
CA GLU A 87 2.79 28.52 -5.36
C GLU A 87 1.28 28.30 -5.50
N THR A 88 0.86 27.21 -6.15
CA THR A 88 -0.56 26.98 -6.52
C THR A 88 -1.13 25.70 -5.94
N ASP A 89 -0.29 24.72 -5.63
CA ASP A 89 -0.71 23.43 -5.09
C ASP A 89 -0.75 23.44 -3.55
N PRO A 90 -1.60 22.60 -2.95
CA PRO A 90 -1.57 22.33 -1.52
C PRO A 90 -0.18 21.90 -1.03
N LYS A 91 0.06 22.07 0.28
CA LYS A 91 1.30 21.57 0.89
C LYS A 91 1.42 20.05 0.73
N PRO A 92 2.64 19.51 0.58
CA PRO A 92 2.84 18.07 0.46
C PRO A 92 2.39 17.33 1.73
N ILE A 93 1.81 16.15 1.54
CA ILE A 93 1.37 15.27 2.64
C ILE A 93 2.58 14.50 3.19
N TYR A 94 2.78 14.55 4.51
CA TYR A 94 3.78 13.74 5.21
C TYR A 94 3.19 12.94 6.39
N THR A 95 2.05 13.37 6.92
CA THR A 95 1.36 12.75 8.06
C THR A 95 -0.11 12.51 7.74
N LEU A 96 -0.76 11.65 8.52
CA LEU A 96 -2.20 11.38 8.38
C LEU A 96 -3.07 12.58 8.79
N ASP A 97 -2.51 13.53 9.55
CA ASP A 97 -3.17 14.75 10.00
C ASP A 97 -3.16 15.86 8.95
N ASP A 98 -2.36 15.71 7.89
CA ASP A 98 -2.36 16.65 6.77
C ASP A 98 -3.72 16.58 6.06
N PRO A 99 -4.43 17.71 5.91
CA PRO A 99 -5.78 17.70 5.38
C PRO A 99 -5.77 17.13 3.95
N PRO A 100 -6.68 16.20 3.62
CA PRO A 100 -6.77 15.69 2.25
C PRO A 100 -7.05 16.85 1.29
N PRO A 101 -6.59 16.79 0.03
CA PRO A 101 -7.04 17.72 -0.99
C PRO A 101 -8.58 17.72 -1.02
N GLU A 102 -9.20 18.89 -1.18
CA GLU A 102 -10.65 19.06 -1.22
C GLU A 102 -11.27 18.25 -2.37
N VAL A 103 -11.51 16.97 -2.13
CA VAL A 103 -12.36 16.12 -2.93
C VAL A 103 -13.69 16.08 -2.20
N LYS A 104 -14.76 16.54 -2.85
CA LYS A 104 -16.13 16.45 -2.32
C LYS A 104 -16.49 14.98 -2.12
N VAL A 105 -16.28 14.47 -0.92
CA VAL A 105 -16.78 13.17 -0.48
C VAL A 105 -18.06 13.41 0.30
N SER A 106 -19.15 12.79 -0.14
CA SER A 106 -20.43 12.76 0.55
C SER A 106 -20.29 12.13 1.95
N PRO A 107 -20.92 12.68 3.01
CA PRO A 107 -20.78 12.11 4.35
C PRO A 107 -21.56 10.80 4.46
N GLU A 108 -20.86 9.68 4.62
CA GLU A 108 -21.43 8.46 5.21
C GLU A 108 -21.12 8.48 6.71
N GLU A 109 -22.10 8.87 7.52
CA GLU A 109 -21.92 9.18 8.95
C GLU A 109 -21.68 7.95 9.87
N ASN A 110 -21.65 6.72 9.34
CA ASN A 110 -21.36 5.50 10.13
C ASN A 110 -19.96 4.89 9.88
N GLY A 111 -19.21 5.34 8.86
CA GLY A 111 -17.95 4.70 8.46
C GLY A 111 -16.69 5.15 9.20
N THR A 112 -16.76 6.24 9.97
CA THR A 112 -15.57 6.89 10.56
C THR A 112 -14.96 6.08 11.70
N SER A 113 -15.80 5.50 12.56
CA SER A 113 -15.38 4.70 13.72
C SER A 113 -14.81 3.35 13.28
N GLU A 114 -15.49 2.66 12.37
CA GLU A 114 -15.00 1.40 11.79
C GLU A 114 -13.64 1.58 11.10
N PHE A 115 -13.52 2.61 10.26
CA PHE A 115 -12.25 2.92 9.61
C PHE A 115 -11.11 3.22 10.59
N ALA A 116 -11.40 3.90 11.72
CA ALA A 116 -10.42 4.15 12.76
C ALA A 116 -9.96 2.83 13.43
N TYR A 117 -10.88 1.90 13.70
CA TYR A 117 -10.51 0.58 14.24
C TYR A 117 -9.69 -0.24 13.26
N GLU A 118 -9.96 -0.19 11.96
CA GLU A 118 -9.18 -0.93 10.95
C GLU A 118 -7.75 -0.41 10.91
N SER A 119 -7.62 0.93 10.90
CA SER A 119 -6.32 1.59 10.92
C SER A 119 -5.52 1.27 12.19
N HIS A 120 -6.16 1.30 13.37
CA HIS A 120 -5.51 0.94 14.62
C HIS A 120 -5.10 -0.54 14.67
N LEU A 121 -5.96 -1.46 14.21
CA LEU A 121 -5.62 -2.88 14.14
C LEU A 121 -4.42 -3.11 13.21
N ARG A 122 -4.42 -2.48 12.04
CA ARG A 122 -3.31 -2.52 11.09
C ARG A 122 -2.01 -2.03 11.71
N ASP A 123 -2.05 -0.86 12.35
CA ASP A 123 -0.88 -0.25 12.95
C ASP A 123 -0.34 -1.04 14.15
N TYR A 124 -1.21 -1.74 14.88
CA TYR A 124 -0.77 -2.71 15.87
C TYR A 124 -0.13 -3.94 15.21
N LEU A 125 -0.80 -4.53 14.22
CA LEU A 125 -0.36 -5.78 13.58
C LEU A 125 0.95 -5.62 12.81
N LYS A 126 1.22 -4.49 12.14
CA LYS A 126 2.46 -4.30 11.36
C LYS A 126 3.73 -4.50 12.21
N ASP A 127 3.65 -4.18 13.51
CA ASP A 127 4.74 -4.32 14.48
C ASP A 127 4.67 -5.64 15.27
N HIS A 128 3.53 -6.35 15.22
CA HIS A 128 3.25 -7.56 16.01
C HIS A 128 2.83 -8.77 15.14
N LEU A 129 3.29 -8.87 13.89
CA LEU A 129 2.92 -9.97 12.98
C LEU A 129 3.18 -11.39 13.52
N HIS A 130 4.07 -11.53 14.50
CA HIS A 130 4.35 -12.78 15.19
C HIS A 130 3.13 -13.39 15.92
N ILE A 131 2.11 -12.60 16.24
CA ILE A 131 0.87 -13.10 16.86
C ILE A 131 0.00 -13.89 15.89
N ILE A 132 0.15 -13.63 14.58
CA ILE A 132 -0.52 -14.39 13.51
C ILE A 132 0.25 -15.69 13.30
N GLU A 133 1.54 -15.57 13.00
CA GLU A 133 2.43 -16.71 12.78
C GLU A 133 3.87 -16.36 13.19
N PRO A 134 4.57 -17.23 13.94
CA PRO A 134 5.95 -17.00 14.28
C PRO A 134 6.83 -16.77 13.04
N GLY A 135 7.61 -15.69 13.03
CA GLY A 135 8.55 -15.36 11.94
C GLY A 135 7.94 -14.75 10.68
N LEU A 136 6.63 -14.46 10.68
CA LEU A 136 6.01 -13.56 9.72
C LEU A 136 6.60 -12.14 9.90
N LYS A 137 7.02 -11.52 8.80
CA LYS A 137 7.67 -10.19 8.80
C LYS A 137 6.99 -9.26 7.82
N LEU A 138 6.97 -7.98 8.15
CA LEU A 138 6.45 -6.95 7.25
C LEU A 138 7.29 -6.91 5.98
N TYR A 139 6.65 -6.84 4.82
CA TYR A 139 7.35 -6.67 3.56
C TYR A 139 8.14 -5.35 3.55
N ARG A 140 9.33 -5.40 2.97
CA ARG A 140 10.14 -4.24 2.62
C ARG A 140 10.65 -4.40 1.21
N ASP A 141 10.61 -3.33 0.42
CA ASP A 141 11.13 -3.36 -0.94
C ASP A 141 12.65 -3.58 -0.93
N GLU A 142 13.14 -4.37 -1.88
CA GLU A 142 14.54 -4.78 -1.95
C GLU A 142 15.46 -3.59 -2.34
N GLU A 143 14.92 -2.61 -3.06
CA GLU A 143 15.68 -1.44 -3.53
C GLU A 143 15.54 -0.22 -2.61
N ASP A 144 14.42 -0.10 -1.90
CA ASP A 144 14.16 0.98 -0.94
C ASP A 144 13.43 0.43 0.29
N ASP A 145 14.18 0.15 1.36
CA ASP A 145 13.67 -0.46 2.59
C ASP A 145 12.70 0.43 3.38
N THR A 146 12.58 1.71 2.98
CA THR A 146 11.57 2.64 3.49
C THR A 146 10.18 2.40 2.88
N ILE A 147 10.11 1.67 1.77
CA ILE A 147 8.86 1.21 1.18
C ILE A 147 8.46 -0.08 1.89
N THR A 148 7.40 0.02 2.70
CA THR A 148 6.94 -1.09 3.54
C THR A 148 5.59 -1.65 3.08
N GLY A 149 5.24 -2.83 3.58
CA GLY A 149 3.98 -3.50 3.26
C GLY A 149 2.72 -2.89 3.86
N VAL A 150 2.72 -1.68 4.40
CA VAL A 150 1.53 -1.06 5.03
C VAL A 150 0.75 -0.22 4.03
N GLU A 151 -0.57 -0.41 3.95
CA GLU A 151 -1.41 0.18 2.89
C GLU A 151 -0.76 0.04 1.50
N PHE A 152 -0.22 -1.15 1.26
CA PHE A 152 0.59 -1.44 0.10
C PHE A 152 -0.24 -1.33 -1.17
N GLU A 153 0.23 -0.58 -2.15
CA GLU A 153 -0.54 -0.48 -3.39
C GLU A 153 -0.43 -1.76 -4.22
N CYS A 154 -1.58 -2.25 -4.59
CA CYS A 154 -1.82 -3.46 -5.33
C CYS A 154 -2.77 -3.13 -6.50
N GLY A 155 -2.22 -2.57 -7.57
CA GLY A 155 -2.94 -2.31 -8.83
C GLY A 155 -4.01 -1.22 -8.75
N GLY A 156 -3.67 -0.06 -8.17
CA GLY A 156 -4.60 1.07 -8.02
C GLY A 156 -5.55 0.94 -6.81
N ARG A 157 -5.26 0.01 -5.92
CA ARG A 157 -5.99 -0.28 -4.68
C ARG A 157 -5.01 -0.59 -3.57
N ARG A 158 -5.47 -0.50 -2.33
CA ARG A 158 -4.62 -0.62 -1.14
C ARG A 158 -4.90 -1.93 -0.43
N LEU A 159 -3.86 -2.74 -0.29
CA LEU A 159 -3.83 -3.92 0.58
C LEU A 159 -3.43 -3.45 1.99
N ASP A 160 -4.12 -3.91 3.02
CA ASP A 160 -3.85 -3.43 4.39
C ASP A 160 -2.43 -3.75 4.85
N ILE A 161 -2.02 -5.03 4.74
CA ILE A 161 -0.65 -5.46 5.05
C ILE A 161 -0.16 -6.48 4.01
N LEU A 162 1.02 -6.22 3.45
CA LEU A 162 1.86 -7.17 2.74
C LEU A 162 2.98 -7.65 3.67
N ALA A 163 3.10 -8.96 3.81
CA ALA A 163 4.10 -9.62 4.65
C ALA A 163 4.85 -10.71 3.87
N VAL A 164 5.90 -11.23 4.50
CA VAL A 164 6.66 -12.40 4.05
C VAL A 164 6.81 -13.40 5.19
N ASP A 165 6.54 -14.67 4.91
CA ASP A 165 6.70 -15.75 5.90
C ASP A 165 8.17 -16.20 6.04
N ARG A 166 8.42 -17.19 6.91
CA ARG A 166 9.77 -17.74 7.16
C ARG A 166 10.42 -18.34 5.92
N GLU A 167 9.63 -18.82 4.98
CA GLU A 167 10.07 -19.41 3.72
C GLU A 167 10.21 -18.37 2.60
N ARG A 168 10.00 -17.08 2.94
CA ARG A 168 10.00 -15.94 2.01
C ARG A 168 8.84 -15.95 1.01
N ASN A 169 7.75 -16.68 1.29
CA ASN A 169 6.53 -16.55 0.50
C ASN A 169 5.80 -15.25 0.87
N TYR A 170 5.20 -14.60 -0.12
CA TYR A 170 4.37 -13.43 0.12
C TYR A 170 3.06 -13.82 0.80
N VAL A 171 2.64 -12.99 1.75
CA VAL A 171 1.39 -13.13 2.49
C VAL A 171 0.62 -11.81 2.38
N VAL A 172 -0.56 -11.83 1.77
CA VAL A 172 -1.45 -10.67 1.73
C VAL A 172 -2.43 -10.77 2.89
N ILE A 173 -2.58 -9.71 3.67
CA ILE A 173 -3.42 -9.69 4.87
C ILE A 173 -4.45 -8.58 4.69
N GLU A 174 -5.73 -8.95 4.74
CA GLU A 174 -6.88 -8.04 4.64
C GLU A 174 -7.60 -7.98 5.98
N LEU A 175 -7.90 -6.78 6.46
CA LEU A 175 -8.55 -6.52 7.74
C LEU A 175 -10.02 -6.16 7.55
N LYS A 176 -10.86 -6.58 8.50
CA LYS A 176 -12.28 -6.19 8.58
C LYS A 176 -12.73 -5.99 10.02
N VAL A 177 -13.23 -4.80 10.35
CA VAL A 177 -13.75 -4.54 11.71
C VAL A 177 -15.23 -4.82 11.90
N SER A 178 -16.01 -4.91 10.82
CA SER A 178 -17.46 -5.10 10.88
C SER A 178 -17.92 -6.44 10.33
N ARG A 179 -19.10 -6.87 10.80
CA ARG A 179 -19.77 -8.09 10.34
C ARG A 179 -20.28 -7.87 8.92
N GLY A 180 -19.49 -8.27 7.95
CA GLY A 180 -19.91 -8.28 6.56
C GLY A 180 -18.70 -8.17 5.66
N TYR A 181 -18.53 -9.15 4.79
CA TYR A 181 -18.72 -8.97 3.37
C TYR A 181 -18.12 -10.21 2.71
N ASP A 182 -18.96 -11.01 2.04
CA ASP A 182 -18.52 -12.04 1.09
C ASP A 182 -17.59 -11.44 0.01
N ARG A 183 -17.61 -10.12 -0.18
CA ARG A 183 -16.68 -9.40 -1.07
C ARG A 183 -15.22 -9.44 -0.59
N THR A 184 -14.96 -9.73 0.69
CA THR A 184 -13.59 -9.76 1.25
C THR A 184 -12.73 -10.83 0.61
N ILE A 185 -13.30 -12.02 0.36
CA ILE A 185 -12.56 -13.09 -0.32
C ILE A 185 -12.17 -12.66 -1.74
N GLY A 186 -13.07 -11.99 -2.46
CA GLY A 186 -12.78 -11.45 -3.80
C GLY A 186 -11.69 -10.36 -3.78
N GLN A 187 -11.70 -9.49 -2.76
CA GLN A 187 -10.65 -8.48 -2.56
C GLN A 187 -9.30 -9.15 -2.31
N LEU A 188 -9.23 -10.09 -1.36
CA LEU A 188 -8.04 -10.86 -1.03
C LEU A 188 -7.50 -11.61 -2.25
N LEU A 189 -8.35 -12.31 -2.99
CA LEU A 189 -7.97 -13.06 -4.20
C LEU A 189 -7.38 -12.16 -5.28
N ARG A 190 -7.96 -10.97 -5.48
CA ARG A 190 -7.39 -9.98 -6.40
C ARG A 190 -6.00 -9.55 -5.95
N TYR A 191 -5.81 -9.26 -4.65
CA TYR A 191 -4.50 -8.88 -4.13
C TYR A 191 -3.49 -10.02 -4.26
N ARG A 192 -3.88 -11.26 -3.93
CA ARG A 192 -3.05 -12.46 -4.16
C ARG A 192 -2.64 -12.59 -5.63
N ALA A 193 -3.58 -12.42 -6.56
CA ALA A 193 -3.31 -12.55 -7.98
C ALA A 193 -2.34 -11.47 -8.48
N TRP A 194 -2.52 -10.23 -8.03
CA TRP A 194 -1.65 -9.12 -8.38
C TRP A 194 -0.25 -9.29 -7.79
N VAL A 195 -0.12 -9.59 -6.49
CA VAL A 195 1.17 -9.83 -5.82
C VAL A 195 1.90 -11.01 -6.45
N ARG A 196 1.17 -12.07 -6.80
CA ARG A 196 1.74 -13.24 -7.49
C ARG A 196 2.36 -12.85 -8.83
N LYS A 197 1.67 -12.01 -9.60
CA LYS A 197 2.11 -11.57 -10.91
C LYS A 197 3.27 -10.58 -10.84
N GLU A 198 3.15 -9.55 -10.00
CA GLU A 198 4.04 -8.38 -10.02
C GLU A 198 5.23 -8.50 -9.06
N LEU A 199 5.13 -9.31 -8.00
CA LEU A 199 6.17 -9.44 -6.96
C LEU A 199 6.73 -10.86 -6.86
N ALA A 200 5.87 -11.88 -6.88
CA ALA A 200 6.27 -13.26 -6.59
C ALA A 200 6.77 -14.05 -7.81
N ASN A 201 6.81 -13.44 -9.01
CA ASN A 201 7.18 -14.11 -10.27
C ASN A 201 6.40 -15.42 -10.50
N GLY A 202 5.10 -15.41 -10.19
CA GLY A 202 4.23 -16.59 -10.31
C GLY A 202 4.27 -17.54 -9.12
N SER A 203 5.16 -17.35 -8.15
CA SER A 203 5.26 -18.18 -6.94
C SER A 203 4.00 -18.09 -6.08
N ARG A 204 3.81 -19.08 -5.20
CA ARG A 204 2.66 -19.14 -4.30
C ARG A 204 2.58 -17.88 -3.43
N VAL A 205 1.37 -17.36 -3.27
CA VAL A 205 1.05 -16.23 -2.39
C VAL A 205 -0.05 -16.68 -1.43
N ARG A 206 0.19 -16.58 -0.13
CA ARG A 206 -0.81 -16.85 0.91
C ARG A 206 -1.73 -15.66 1.10
N GLY A 207 -2.94 -15.91 1.58
CA GLY A 207 -3.89 -14.87 1.97
C GLY A 207 -4.30 -15.07 3.42
N ILE A 208 -4.48 -13.97 4.14
CA ILE A 208 -5.01 -13.99 5.50
C ILE A 208 -6.14 -12.96 5.57
N ILE A 209 -7.29 -13.37 6.11
CA ILE A 209 -8.35 -12.43 6.47
C ILE A 209 -8.42 -12.38 7.99
N ILE A 210 -8.35 -11.18 8.56
CA ILE A 210 -8.48 -10.95 10.00
C ILE A 210 -9.72 -10.10 10.23
N ALA A 211 -10.70 -10.64 10.94
CA ALA A 211 -11.96 -9.97 11.18
C ALA A 211 -12.39 -9.98 12.64
N LYS A 212 -13.27 -9.06 13.05
CA LYS A 212 -13.87 -9.12 14.40
C LYS A 212 -14.75 -10.36 14.58
N SER A 213 -15.38 -10.81 13.49
CA SER A 213 -16.16 -12.03 13.46
C SER A 213 -16.20 -12.58 12.03
N ILE A 214 -15.98 -13.88 11.88
CA ILE A 214 -15.99 -14.61 10.63
C ILE A 214 -17.36 -15.27 10.45
N SER A 215 -18.05 -14.96 9.36
CA SER A 215 -19.33 -15.60 9.04
C SER A 215 -19.13 -17.06 8.62
N PRO A 216 -20.13 -17.95 8.84
CA PRO A 216 -20.10 -19.30 8.30
C PRO A 216 -19.90 -19.32 6.78
N ASP A 217 -20.52 -18.40 6.04
CA ASP A 217 -20.41 -18.32 4.58
C ASP A 217 -18.98 -17.97 4.13
N LEU A 218 -18.32 -17.01 4.80
CA LEU A 218 -16.92 -16.67 4.52
C LEU A 218 -15.99 -17.84 4.84
N LYS A 219 -16.26 -18.56 5.93
CA LYS A 219 -15.51 -19.76 6.29
C LYS A 219 -15.64 -20.83 5.21
N MET A 220 -16.87 -21.16 4.80
CA MET A 220 -17.12 -22.12 3.72
C MET A 220 -16.45 -21.70 2.42
N ALA A 221 -16.50 -20.42 2.04
CA ALA A 221 -15.85 -19.93 0.83
C ALA A 221 -14.32 -19.98 0.89
N ALA A 222 -13.73 -19.71 2.06
CA ALA A 222 -12.28 -19.78 2.26
C ALA A 222 -11.75 -21.21 2.27
N ASP A 223 -12.51 -22.15 2.84
CA ASP A 223 -12.14 -23.58 2.91
C ASP A 223 -11.95 -24.21 1.52
N GLU A 224 -12.62 -23.69 0.48
CA GLU A 224 -12.47 -24.12 -0.92
C GLU A 224 -11.20 -23.57 -1.61
N ILE A 225 -10.43 -22.71 -0.93
CA ILE A 225 -9.30 -22.01 -1.55
C ILE A 225 -8.00 -22.23 -0.77
N ASP A 226 -7.08 -22.96 -1.40
CA ASP A 226 -5.77 -23.25 -0.84
C ASP A 226 -4.96 -22.00 -0.43
N GLY A 227 -4.42 -22.07 0.79
CA GLY A 227 -3.53 -21.05 1.37
C GLY A 227 -4.24 -19.74 1.71
N ILE A 228 -5.52 -19.81 2.08
CA ILE A 228 -6.23 -18.74 2.80
C ILE A 228 -6.41 -19.17 4.25
N ASP A 229 -5.92 -18.33 5.18
CA ASP A 229 -6.15 -18.49 6.61
C ASP A 229 -7.14 -17.42 7.11
N LEU A 230 -7.99 -17.77 8.08
CA LEU A 230 -8.95 -16.87 8.70
C LEU A 230 -8.61 -16.70 10.19
N TYR A 231 -8.62 -15.46 10.67
CA TYR A 231 -8.44 -15.14 12.08
C TYR A 231 -9.57 -14.24 12.58
N GLU A 232 -10.03 -14.52 13.80
CA GLU A 232 -10.85 -13.60 14.56
C GLU A 232 -9.98 -12.81 15.55
N TYR A 233 -10.34 -11.55 15.83
CA TYR A 233 -9.68 -10.75 16.85
C TYR A 233 -10.69 -10.12 17.81
N ASP A 234 -10.27 -9.96 19.06
CA ASP A 234 -11.01 -9.25 20.10
C ASP A 234 -10.23 -7.99 20.54
N LEU A 235 -10.92 -6.87 20.69
CA LEU A 235 -10.39 -5.64 21.28
C LEU A 235 -10.84 -5.55 22.74
N SER A 236 -9.91 -5.71 23.69
CA SER A 236 -10.17 -5.50 25.12
C SER A 236 -9.36 -4.31 25.65
N ILE A 237 -10.03 -3.31 26.20
CA ILE A 237 -9.40 -2.21 26.96
C ILE A 237 -9.83 -2.35 28.41
N GLU A 238 -8.88 -2.62 29.31
CA GLU A 238 -9.13 -2.69 30.74
C GLU A 238 -8.46 -1.50 31.43
N LEU A 239 -9.26 -0.64 32.08
CA LEU A 239 -8.77 0.50 32.85
C LEU A 239 -8.83 0.17 34.34
N ARG A 240 -7.74 0.47 35.05
CA ARG A 240 -7.69 0.37 36.51
C ARG A 240 -7.47 1.75 37.10
N LYS A 241 -8.09 1.96 38.25
CA LYS A 241 -7.99 3.21 38.99
C LYS A 241 -6.59 3.35 39.59
N ALA A 242 -6.02 4.54 39.51
CA ALA A 242 -4.81 4.90 40.24
C ALA A 242 -5.03 4.81 41.75
#